data_AF-A0A7Z9LXN8-F1
#
_entry.id   AF-A0A7Z9LXN8-F1
#
_cell.length_a   1.000
_cell.length_b   1.000
_cell.length_c   1.000
_cell.angle_alpha   90.00
_cell.angle_beta   90.00
_cell.angle_gamma   90.00
#
_symmetry.space_group_name_H-M   'P 1'
#
loop_
_entity.id
_entity.type
_entity.pdbx_description
1 polymer ?
#
loop_
_entity_poly.entity_id
_entity_poly.type
_entity_poly.pdbx_seq_one_letter_code
_entity_poly.pdbx_strand_id
1 'polypeptide(L)'
;MQFQITETIYVVDDTEPDAELVMQRHYEELGYSVINNAASILVRPGETHKMDEWGIIERIVGKDRIAWATQFSNRLLTADGAHNNAPGHPDLFVYKDDGSKWFFVEVKQRNDYLKLGGMIGISMLHAMFGTRVEIARVNRSYEEKHSRARTYRWVWPCIQELNSTQEYIDPNAGE
;
A
#
# COMPACT_ATOMS: atom_id res chain seq x y z
N MET A 1 -8.70 18.14 5.28
CA MET A 1 -8.60 16.70 5.58
C MET A 1 -7.72 16.11 4.49
N GLN A 2 -6.51 15.63 4.79
CA GLN A 2 -5.52 15.38 3.72
C GLN A 2 -5.65 14.01 3.04
N PHE A 3 -6.13 12.96 3.71
CA PHE A 3 -6.79 11.80 3.08
C PHE A 3 -7.44 10.92 4.16
N GLN A 4 -8.42 10.11 3.75
CA GLN A 4 -9.01 9.02 4.51
C GLN A 4 -8.86 7.76 3.65
N ILE A 5 -8.37 6.67 4.23
CA ILE A 5 -8.14 5.41 3.52
C ILE A 5 -8.83 4.29 4.28
N THR A 6 -9.53 3.43 3.56
CA THR A 6 -10.20 2.26 4.13
C THR A 6 -9.52 1.02 3.57
N GLU A 7 -9.27 0.04 4.43
CA GLU A 7 -8.72 -1.26 4.02
C GLU A 7 -9.69 -2.00 3.10
N THR A 8 -9.16 -2.61 2.04
CA THR A 8 -9.88 -3.60 1.24
C THR A 8 -9.59 -4.97 1.82
N ILE A 9 -10.63 -5.74 2.14
CA ILE A 9 -10.47 -7.11 2.64
C ILE A 9 -10.48 -8.09 1.46
N TYR A 10 -9.43 -8.89 1.39
CA TYR A 10 -9.27 -10.00 0.47
C TYR A 10 -9.34 -11.30 1.28
N VAL A 11 -10.37 -12.10 1.03
CA VAL A 11 -10.48 -13.45 1.60
C VAL A 11 -9.95 -14.40 0.55
N VAL A 12 -8.88 -15.11 0.88
CA VAL A 12 -8.20 -15.99 -0.07
C VAL A 12 -8.17 -17.41 0.50
N ASP A 13 -8.63 -18.37 -0.29
CA ASP A 13 -8.56 -19.81 0.01
C ASP A 13 -7.18 -20.37 -0.39
N ASP A 14 -6.12 -19.69 0.04
CA ASP A 14 -4.75 -20.06 -0.32
C ASP A 14 -4.00 -20.68 0.87
N THR A 15 -3.24 -21.74 0.57
CA THR A 15 -2.26 -22.33 1.48
C THR A 15 -0.96 -21.53 1.54
N GLU A 16 -0.78 -20.56 0.64
CA GLU A 16 0.39 -19.70 0.55
C GLU A 16 0.61 -18.87 1.84
N PRO A 17 1.74 -19.06 2.56
CA PRO A 17 2.01 -18.35 3.81
C PRO A 17 2.42 -16.89 3.63
N ASP A 18 2.67 -16.44 2.40
CA ASP A 18 3.06 -15.07 2.08
C ASP A 18 1.87 -14.27 1.50
N ALA A 19 1.44 -13.23 2.22
CA ALA A 19 0.32 -12.38 1.80
C ALA A 19 0.68 -11.45 0.65
N GLU A 20 1.95 -11.04 0.53
CA GLU A 20 2.40 -10.17 -0.57
C GLU A 20 2.37 -10.94 -1.88
N LEU A 21 2.81 -12.20 -1.86
CA LEU A 21 2.76 -13.08 -3.02
C LEU A 21 1.33 -13.39 -3.46
N VAL A 22 0.41 -13.60 -2.51
CA VAL A 22 -1.03 -13.76 -2.80
C VAL A 22 -1.59 -12.52 -3.51
N MET A 23 -1.29 -11.33 -3.00
CA MET A 23 -1.76 -10.09 -3.63
C MET A 23 -1.10 -9.84 -4.98
N GLN A 24 0.18 -10.20 -5.15
CA GLN A 24 0.85 -10.15 -6.45
C GLN A 24 0.09 -10.99 -7.48
N ARG A 25 -0.17 -12.28 -7.19
CA ARG A 25 -0.93 -13.17 -8.10
C ARG A 25 -2.31 -12.61 -8.41
N HIS A 26 -3.01 -12.10 -7.40
CA HIS A 26 -4.33 -11.46 -7.59
C HIS A 26 -4.29 -10.33 -8.62
N TYR A 27 -3.31 -9.43 -8.55
CA TYR A 27 -3.21 -8.33 -9.51
C TYR A 27 -2.72 -8.79 -10.89
N GLU A 28 -1.83 -9.77 -10.94
CA GLU A 28 -1.38 -10.39 -12.19
C GLU A 28 -2.54 -11.06 -12.94
N GLU A 29 -3.45 -11.74 -12.24
CA GLU A 29 -4.69 -12.31 -12.81
C GLU A 29 -5.63 -11.24 -13.36
N LEU A 30 -5.64 -10.04 -12.78
CA LEU A 30 -6.35 -8.86 -13.30
C LEU A 30 -5.59 -8.15 -14.44
N GLY A 31 -4.47 -8.76 -14.89
CA GLY A 31 -3.63 -8.32 -15.98
C GLY A 31 -2.76 -7.11 -15.65
N TYR A 32 -2.42 -6.89 -14.38
CA TYR A 32 -1.43 -5.89 -13.99
C TYR A 32 -0.03 -6.50 -13.91
N SER A 33 0.98 -5.66 -14.10
CA SER A 33 2.36 -5.94 -13.73
C SER A 33 2.58 -5.50 -12.28
N VAL A 34 3.33 -6.28 -11.51
CA VAL A 34 3.55 -6.05 -10.08
C VAL A 34 5.04 -6.07 -9.76
N ILE A 35 5.48 -5.08 -8.97
CA ILE A 35 6.79 -5.09 -8.32
C ILE A 35 6.59 -5.33 -6.85
N ASN A 36 7.15 -6.43 -6.38
CA ASN A 36 7.16 -6.84 -4.99
C ASN A 36 8.44 -6.26 -4.35
N ASN A 37 8.28 -5.32 -3.41
CA ASN A 37 9.23 -4.29 -2.93
C ASN A 37 9.15 -2.93 -3.64
N ALA A 38 8.09 -2.16 -3.37
CA ALA A 38 7.96 -0.81 -3.92
C ALA A 38 9.04 0.17 -3.42
N ALA A 39 9.80 -0.15 -2.36
CA ALA A 39 10.94 0.66 -1.93
C ALA A 39 12.03 0.72 -2.99
N SER A 40 12.16 -0.32 -3.83
CA SER A 40 13.05 -0.32 -5.00
C SER A 40 12.76 0.88 -5.92
N ILE A 41 11.50 1.26 -6.07
CA ILE A 41 11.11 2.38 -6.93
C ILE A 41 11.64 3.71 -6.41
N LEU A 42 11.75 3.87 -5.08
CA LEU A 42 12.11 5.14 -4.47
C LEU A 42 13.59 5.23 -4.09
N VAL A 43 14.28 4.09 -3.87
CA VAL A 43 15.59 4.09 -3.22
C VAL A 43 16.74 3.79 -4.18
N ARG A 44 16.53 3.00 -5.25
CA ARG A 44 17.59 2.73 -6.25
C ARG A 44 17.06 1.94 -7.47
N PRO A 45 17.71 2.07 -8.64
CA PRO A 45 17.62 1.12 -9.78
C PRO A 45 18.12 -0.31 -9.44
N GLY A 46 17.78 -0.86 -8.27
CA GLY A 46 18.32 -2.12 -7.78
C GLY A 46 17.63 -3.29 -8.47
N GLU A 47 18.36 -3.94 -9.36
CA GLU A 47 18.17 -5.31 -9.87
C GLU A 47 16.70 -5.76 -9.95
N THR A 48 15.90 -5.02 -10.71
CA THR A 48 14.62 -5.55 -11.16
C THR A 48 14.92 -6.77 -12.04
N HIS A 49 14.27 -7.90 -11.78
CA HIS A 49 14.54 -9.15 -12.50
C HIS A 49 14.29 -9.07 -14.02
N LYS A 50 13.67 -7.99 -14.50
CA LYS A 50 13.56 -7.67 -15.93
C LYS A 50 14.26 -6.36 -16.26
N MET A 51 15.13 -6.41 -17.28
CA MET A 51 15.93 -5.28 -17.76
C MET A 51 15.13 -4.06 -18.28
N ASP A 52 13.82 -4.17 -18.50
CA ASP A 52 12.98 -3.08 -19.06
C ASP A 52 11.99 -2.47 -18.04
N GLU A 53 11.88 -3.03 -16.83
CA GLU A 53 10.91 -2.55 -15.82
C GLU A 53 11.19 -1.10 -15.41
N TRP A 54 12.46 -0.70 -15.37
CA TRP A 54 12.83 0.65 -14.94
C TRP A 54 12.53 1.74 -15.98
N GLY A 55 12.70 1.43 -17.27
CA GLY A 55 12.28 2.33 -18.35
C GLY A 55 10.76 2.51 -18.42
N ILE A 56 10.02 1.46 -18.07
CA ILE A 56 8.55 1.52 -17.94
C ILE A 56 8.17 2.40 -16.74
N ILE A 57 8.81 2.24 -15.59
CA ILE A 57 8.46 3.03 -14.39
C ILE A 57 8.83 4.49 -14.52
N GLU A 58 9.99 4.81 -15.10
CA GLU A 58 10.34 6.19 -15.43
C GLU A 58 9.31 6.83 -16.36
N ARG A 59 8.73 6.06 -17.30
CA ARG A 59 7.66 6.52 -18.20
C ARG A 59 6.33 6.71 -17.49
N ILE A 60 5.98 5.83 -16.56
CA ILE A 60 4.70 5.85 -15.83
C ILE A 60 4.68 6.93 -14.74
N VAL A 61 5.71 6.95 -13.90
CA VAL A 61 5.78 7.81 -12.72
C VAL A 61 6.43 9.15 -13.04
N GLY A 62 7.38 9.17 -13.98
CA GLY A 62 8.17 10.35 -14.33
C GLY A 62 9.45 10.45 -13.50
N LYS A 63 10.59 10.52 -14.19
CA LYS A 63 11.93 10.58 -13.61
C LYS A 63 12.10 11.67 -12.54
N ASP A 64 11.56 12.87 -12.79
CA ASP A 64 11.66 13.99 -11.85
C ASP A 64 10.89 13.74 -10.55
N ARG A 65 9.72 13.07 -10.66
CA ARG A 65 8.91 12.74 -9.47
C ARG A 65 9.57 11.66 -8.63
N ILE A 66 10.18 10.66 -9.27
CA ILE A 66 10.97 9.63 -8.59
C ILE A 66 12.13 10.30 -7.83
N ALA A 67 12.92 11.15 -8.50
CA ALA A 67 14.04 11.85 -7.89
C ALA A 67 13.62 12.71 -6.68
N TRP A 68 12.47 13.40 -6.79
CA TRP A 68 11.93 14.21 -5.69
C TRP A 68 11.49 13.35 -4.50
N ALA A 69 10.82 12.23 -4.74
CA ALA A 69 10.41 11.28 -3.70
C ALA A 69 11.62 10.65 -2.99
N THR A 70 12.68 10.29 -3.73
CA THR A 70 13.95 9.81 -3.16
C THR A 70 14.60 10.84 -2.23
N GLN A 71 14.59 12.12 -2.60
CA GLN A 71 15.20 13.16 -1.77
C GLN A 71 14.41 13.41 -0.49
N PHE A 72 13.10 13.31 -0.56
CA PHE A 72 12.23 13.54 0.61
C PHE A 72 12.23 12.34 1.57
N SER A 73 12.22 11.11 1.06
CA SER A 73 12.25 9.90 1.91
C SER A 73 13.51 9.83 2.78
N ASN A 74 14.64 10.37 2.29
CA ASN A 74 15.89 10.48 3.02
C ASN A 74 15.93 11.62 4.07
N ARG A 75 14.96 12.53 4.07
CA ARG A 75 15.00 13.80 4.84
C ARG A 75 13.89 13.98 5.87
N LEU A 76 13.00 12.99 6.05
CA LEU A 76 12.00 13.06 7.11
C LEU A 76 12.63 12.85 8.49
N LEU A 77 13.06 13.96 9.09
CA LEU A 77 13.40 14.06 10.50
C LEU A 77 12.13 14.47 11.25
N THR A 78 11.55 13.56 12.04
CA THR A 78 10.54 13.97 13.03
C THR A 78 11.26 14.73 14.13
N ALA A 79 10.90 16.00 14.36
CA ALA A 79 11.55 16.86 15.35
C ALA A 79 11.48 16.28 16.78
N ASP A 80 12.49 16.64 17.56
CA ASP A 80 12.77 16.32 18.97
C ASP A 80 13.10 14.87 19.33
N GLY A 81 14.40 14.54 19.26
CA GLY A 81 15.00 13.38 19.94
C GLY A 81 14.55 12.00 19.45
N ALA A 82 13.75 11.93 18.40
CA ALA A 82 13.11 10.71 17.93
C ALA A 82 14.04 9.86 17.06
N HIS A 83 14.00 8.54 17.29
CA HIS A 83 14.60 7.53 16.44
C HIS A 83 14.26 7.78 14.96
N ASN A 84 15.23 7.53 14.09
CA ASN A 84 15.17 7.72 12.64
C ASN A 84 14.10 6.80 12.03
N ASN A 85 12.82 7.18 12.11
CA ASN A 85 11.72 6.45 11.52
C ASN A 85 11.64 6.84 10.06
N ALA A 86 12.49 6.22 9.24
CA ALA A 86 12.37 6.32 7.78
C ALA A 86 10.92 6.02 7.37
N PRO A 87 10.35 6.74 6.40
CA PRO A 87 9.02 6.42 5.88
C PRO A 87 8.96 4.95 5.48
N GLY A 88 7.92 4.26 5.93
CA GLY A 88 7.61 2.92 5.45
C GLY A 88 7.24 3.01 3.98
N HIS A 89 7.68 2.05 3.18
CA HIS A 89 7.33 1.98 1.77
C HIS A 89 6.24 0.92 1.61
N PRO A 90 5.22 1.14 0.78
CA PRO A 90 4.26 0.11 0.45
C PRO A 90 4.93 -1.14 -0.10
N ASP A 91 4.33 -2.29 0.15
CA ASP A 91 4.91 -3.58 -0.21
C ASP A 91 4.95 -3.75 -1.74
N LEU A 92 3.86 -3.39 -2.44
CA LEU A 92 3.72 -3.58 -3.88
C LEU A 92 3.54 -2.27 -4.66
N PHE A 93 4.06 -2.27 -5.89
CA PHE A 93 3.69 -1.31 -6.93
C PHE A 93 3.01 -2.03 -8.08
N VAL A 94 1.82 -1.57 -8.43
CA VAL A 94 0.94 -2.23 -9.39
C VAL A 94 0.70 -1.28 -10.55
N TYR A 95 0.87 -1.75 -11.78
CA TYR A 95 0.72 -0.91 -12.97
C TYR A 95 0.26 -1.69 -14.20
N LYS A 96 -0.28 -0.97 -15.19
CA LYS A 96 -0.48 -1.47 -16.56
C LYS A 96 0.71 -1.05 -17.42
N ASP A 97 1.19 -1.94 -18.29
CA ASP A 97 2.38 -1.69 -19.13
C ASP A 97 2.20 -0.48 -20.08
N ASP A 98 0.96 -0.14 -20.43
CA ASP A 98 0.60 1.04 -21.20
C ASP A 98 0.60 2.35 -20.38
N GLY A 99 0.83 2.27 -19.07
CA GLY A 99 0.84 3.37 -18.12
C GLY A 99 -0.53 3.96 -17.80
N SER A 100 -1.63 3.37 -18.30
CA SER A 100 -2.99 3.89 -18.12
C SER A 100 -3.46 3.90 -16.66
N LYS A 101 -2.94 2.97 -15.86
CA LYS A 101 -3.25 2.83 -14.43
C LYS A 101 -2.01 2.38 -13.67
N TRP A 102 -1.81 2.97 -12.51
CA TRP A 102 -0.82 2.54 -11.54
C TRP A 102 -1.18 3.03 -10.14
N PHE A 103 -0.75 2.29 -9.13
CA PHE A 103 -1.01 2.58 -7.72
C PHE A 103 -0.07 1.77 -6.83
N PHE A 104 0.03 2.15 -5.56
CA PHE A 104 0.77 1.38 -4.56
C PHE A 104 -0.18 0.55 -3.70
N VAL A 105 0.30 -0.58 -3.17
CA VAL A 105 -0.46 -1.44 -2.26
C VAL A 105 0.40 -1.75 -1.05
N GLU A 106 -0.11 -1.40 0.13
CA GLU A 106 0.39 -1.92 1.41
C GLU A 106 -0.41 -3.18 1.74
N VAL A 107 0.28 -4.28 1.94
CA VAL A 107 -0.30 -5.56 2.30
C VAL A 107 -0.28 -5.72 3.82
N LYS A 108 -1.38 -6.21 4.37
CA LYS A 108 -1.57 -6.40 5.80
C LYS A 108 -2.09 -7.81 6.05
N GLN A 109 -1.40 -8.55 6.90
CA GLN A 109 -1.89 -9.84 7.39
C GLN A 109 -2.90 -9.66 8.52
N ARG A 110 -3.55 -10.76 8.92
CA ARG A 110 -4.41 -10.81 10.11
C ARG A 110 -3.66 -10.25 11.33
N ASN A 111 -4.28 -9.30 12.01
CA ASN A 111 -3.73 -8.55 13.16
C ASN A 111 -2.54 -7.64 12.86
N ASP A 112 -2.07 -7.52 11.62
CA ASP A 112 -1.11 -6.46 11.28
C ASP A 112 -1.84 -5.12 11.14
N TYR A 113 -1.20 -4.08 11.66
CA TYR A 113 -1.72 -2.71 11.68
C TYR A 113 -0.80 -1.85 10.82
N LEU A 114 -1.37 -0.84 10.18
CA LEU A 114 -0.55 0.15 9.50
C LEU A 114 0.29 0.90 10.55
N LYS A 115 1.61 0.72 10.51
CA LYS A 115 2.53 1.37 11.46
C LYS A 115 2.71 2.85 11.09
N LEU A 116 3.06 3.69 12.06
CA LEU A 116 3.28 5.13 11.85
C LEU A 116 4.18 5.43 10.64
N GLY A 117 5.28 4.69 10.47
CA GLY A 117 6.18 4.83 9.32
C GLY A 117 5.48 4.57 7.98
N GLY A 118 4.71 3.48 7.85
CA GLY A 118 3.93 3.18 6.65
C GLY A 118 2.86 4.24 6.39
N MET A 119 2.18 4.71 7.44
CA MET A 119 1.21 5.80 7.30
C MET A 119 1.84 7.09 6.77
N ILE A 120 3.02 7.47 7.28
CA ILE A 120 3.79 8.63 6.79
C ILE A 120 4.19 8.40 5.33
N GLY A 121 4.67 7.22 4.96
CA GLY A 121 5.03 6.89 3.58
C GLY A 121 3.86 7.01 2.62
N ILE A 122 2.72 6.40 2.94
CA ILE A 122 1.48 6.50 2.14
C ILE A 122 1.06 7.97 1.97
N SER A 123 1.13 8.75 3.04
CA SER A 123 0.77 10.17 3.04
C SER A 123 1.62 10.98 2.06
N MET A 124 2.92 10.69 2.02
CA MET A 124 3.83 11.29 1.07
C MET A 124 3.48 10.85 -0.34
N LEU A 125 3.41 9.54 -0.61
CA LEU A 125 3.17 9.01 -1.95
C LEU A 125 1.89 9.61 -2.56
N HIS A 126 0.83 9.72 -1.76
CA HIS A 126 -0.39 10.38 -2.19
C HIS A 126 -0.17 11.87 -2.51
N ALA A 127 0.55 12.61 -1.67
CA ALA A 127 0.83 14.04 -1.89
C ALA A 127 1.79 14.30 -3.07
N MET A 128 2.82 13.47 -3.25
CA MET A 128 3.86 13.66 -4.26
C MET A 128 3.42 13.22 -5.65
N PHE A 129 2.73 12.08 -5.71
CA PHE A 129 2.38 11.46 -6.97
C PHE A 129 0.92 11.66 -7.36
N GLY A 130 0.06 12.13 -6.44
CA GLY A 130 -1.39 12.20 -6.66
C GLY A 130 -2.01 10.83 -6.95
N THR A 131 -1.33 9.76 -6.54
CA THR A 131 -1.70 8.38 -6.88
C THR A 131 -2.50 7.73 -5.76
N ARG A 132 -3.30 6.74 -6.13
CA ARG A 132 -3.99 5.88 -5.17
C ARG A 132 -2.95 5.05 -4.42
N VAL A 133 -3.15 4.92 -3.12
CA VAL A 133 -2.55 3.84 -2.34
C VAL A 133 -3.69 3.00 -1.78
N GLU A 134 -3.53 1.69 -1.85
CA GLU A 134 -4.47 0.73 -1.29
C GLU A 134 -3.86 0.05 -0.07
N ILE A 135 -4.68 -0.24 0.94
CA ILE A 135 -4.30 -1.14 2.02
C ILE A 135 -5.07 -2.43 1.84
N ALA A 136 -4.39 -3.49 1.41
CA ALA A 136 -4.96 -4.81 1.16
C ALA A 136 -4.80 -5.68 2.41
N ARG A 137 -5.91 -5.98 3.08
CA ARG A 137 -5.94 -6.93 4.20
C ARG A 137 -6.24 -8.33 3.69
N VAL A 138 -5.27 -9.24 3.82
CA VAL A 138 -5.41 -10.64 3.41
C VAL A 138 -5.83 -11.49 4.62
N ASN A 139 -7.02 -12.06 4.55
CA ASN A 139 -7.54 -13.02 5.53
C ASN A 139 -7.50 -14.43 4.96
N ARG A 140 -7.10 -15.40 5.77
CA ARG A 140 -6.99 -16.81 5.37
C ARG A 140 -8.15 -17.56 6.01
N SER A 141 -9.01 -18.17 5.21
CA SER A 141 -10.26 -18.88 5.59
C SER A 141 -11.56 -18.04 5.67
N TYR A 142 -12.66 -18.73 5.37
CA TYR A 142 -14.04 -18.24 5.43
C TYR A 142 -14.50 -17.94 6.87
N GLU A 143 -13.92 -18.59 7.89
CA GLU A 143 -14.23 -18.34 9.31
C GLU A 143 -13.67 -16.99 9.79
N GLU A 144 -12.67 -16.43 9.09
CA GLU A 144 -12.09 -15.11 9.36
C GLU A 144 -12.84 -13.94 8.68
N LYS A 145 -14.01 -14.21 8.07
CA LYS A 145 -14.89 -13.24 7.42
C LYS A 145 -15.40 -12.10 8.30
N HIS A 146 -15.20 -12.20 9.61
CA HIS A 146 -15.62 -11.16 10.57
C HIS A 146 -14.55 -10.09 10.85
N SER A 147 -13.40 -10.13 10.17
CA SER A 147 -12.46 -9.02 10.24
C SER A 147 -13.11 -7.77 9.65
N ARG A 148 -13.05 -6.65 10.39
CA ARG A 148 -13.60 -5.37 9.94
C ARG A 148 -12.55 -4.59 9.15
N ALA A 149 -12.96 -4.01 8.03
CA ALA A 149 -12.12 -3.08 7.30
C ALA A 149 -11.87 -1.86 8.20
N ARG A 150 -10.59 -1.55 8.45
CA ARG A 150 -10.22 -0.38 9.24
C ARG A 150 -10.20 0.85 8.35
N THR A 151 -10.56 1.98 8.93
CA THR A 151 -10.46 3.27 8.25
C THR A 151 -9.43 4.12 8.98
N TYR A 152 -8.46 4.62 8.25
CA TYR A 152 -7.44 5.53 8.77
C TYR A 152 -7.73 6.95 8.27
N ARG A 153 -7.60 7.93 9.16
CA ARG A 153 -7.68 9.35 8.82
C ARG A 153 -6.40 10.06 9.22
N TRP A 154 -5.86 10.85 8.30
CA TRP A 154 -4.74 11.72 8.61
C TRP A 154 -5.16 12.96 9.40
N VAL A 155 -4.52 13.18 10.56
CA VAL A 155 -4.62 14.37 11.40
C VAL A 155 -3.22 14.86 11.75
N TRP A 156 -2.55 15.56 10.82
CA TRP A 156 -1.15 16.01 10.98
C TRP A 156 -0.83 16.54 12.40
N PRO A 157 0.28 16.10 13.05
CA PRO A 157 1.30 15.15 12.57
C PRO A 157 0.97 13.68 12.89
N CYS A 158 -0.24 13.40 13.39
CA CYS A 158 -0.68 12.08 13.84
C CYS A 158 -1.65 11.44 12.84
N ILE A 159 -1.87 10.14 12.98
CA ILE A 159 -2.87 9.42 12.18
C ILE A 159 -3.74 8.65 13.16
N GLN A 160 -5.04 8.74 12.96
CA GLN A 160 -6.03 8.17 13.86
C GLN A 160 -6.78 7.07 13.10
N GLU A 161 -6.78 5.86 13.66
CA GLU A 161 -7.74 4.84 13.28
C GLU A 161 -9.13 5.34 13.68
N LEU A 162 -10.02 5.48 12.71
CA LEU A 162 -11.42 5.73 12.95
C LEU A 162 -12.04 4.37 13.24
N ASN A 163 -12.56 4.17 14.45
CA ASN A 163 -13.37 3.00 14.77
C ASN A 163 -14.50 2.89 13.73
N SER A 164 -14.38 1.96 12.79
CA SER A 164 -15.45 1.67 11.85
C SER A 164 -16.53 0.88 12.59
N THR A 165 -17.55 1.57 13.09
CA THR A 165 -18.86 0.97 13.38
C THR A 165 -19.55 0.69 12.05
N GLN A 166 -19.04 -0.26 11.28
CA GLN A 166 -19.88 -1.04 10.39
C GLN A 166 -19.92 -2.45 10.95
N GLU A 167 -21.02 -2.70 11.66
CA GLU A 167 -21.45 -4.07 11.92
C GLU A 167 -21.75 -4.72 10.57
N TYR A 168 -21.33 -5.97 10.44
CA TYR A 168 -21.77 -6.83 9.36
C TYR A 168 -23.31 -6.86 9.37
N ILE A 169 -23.95 -6.31 8.34
CA ILE A 169 -25.37 -6.50 8.10
C ILE A 169 -25.48 -7.78 7.28
N ASP A 170 -25.96 -8.85 7.90
CA ASP A 170 -26.29 -10.08 7.20
C ASP A 170 -27.44 -9.80 6.21
N PRO A 171 -27.24 -9.96 4.90
CA PRO A 171 -28.29 -9.75 3.91
C PRO A 171 -29.44 -10.76 4.03
N ASN A 172 -29.30 -11.80 4.85
CA ASN A 172 -30.33 -12.80 5.13
C ASN A 172 -30.94 -12.68 6.53
N ALA A 173 -30.58 -11.68 7.34
CA ALA A 173 -31.20 -11.46 8.67
C ALA A 173 -32.59 -10.81 8.60
N GLY A 174 -33.30 -11.00 7.49
CA GLY A 174 -34.68 -10.58 7.28
C GLY A 174 -35.47 -11.68 6.60
N GLU A 175 -35.87 -12.69 7.39
CA GLU A 175 -37.23 -13.26 7.49
C GLU A 175 -37.29 -14.33 8.61
#